data_AF-A0A8J8A6H8-F1
#
_entry.id   AF-A0A8J8A6H8-F1
#
_cell.length_a   1.000
_cell.length_b   1.000
_cell.length_c   1.000
_cell.angle_alpha   90.00
_cell.angle_beta   90.00
_cell.angle_gamma   90.00
#
_symmetry.space_group_name_H-M   'P 1'
#
loop_
_entity.id
_entity.type
_entity.pdbx_description
1 polymer ?
#
loop_
_entity_poly.entity_id
_entity_poly.type
_entity_poly.pdbx_seq_one_letter_code
_entity_poly.pdbx_strand_id
1 'polypeptide(L)'
;GYVKVVEVIQPENYTVSVTIPLLAANVEGLVVIDERGSPLPYEINGSTLIVYFENATGIKITYYTPDLTVKNRAIWSVRVGSNIPVKITFPENAVIVDLSDIPLEINGNSIVMPAGNQTVSYVLEYLPAGTETAQ
;
A
#
# COMPACT_ATOMS: atom_id res chain seq x y z
N GLY A 1 -3.20 -4.12 13.41
CA GLY A 1 -3.92 -3.20 12.51
C GLY A 1 -3.78 -3.75 11.11
N TYR A 2 -4.54 -3.24 10.15
CA TYR A 2 -4.41 -3.64 8.75
C TYR A 2 -3.99 -2.43 7.91
N VAL A 3 -3.20 -2.69 6.87
CA VAL A 3 -2.89 -1.74 5.82
C VAL A 3 -3.57 -2.20 4.55
N LYS A 4 -4.16 -1.25 3.82
CA LYS A 4 -4.64 -1.47 2.48
C LYS A 4 -3.47 -1.32 1.51
N VAL A 5 -3.18 -2.35 0.74
CA VAL A 5 -2.22 -2.30 -0.36
C VAL A 5 -2.97 -2.10 -1.67
N VAL A 6 -2.44 -1.22 -2.51
CA VAL A 6 -2.94 -1.00 -3.87
C VAL A 6 -1.75 -1.00 -4.81
N GLU A 7 -1.73 -1.95 -5.74
CA GLU A 7 -0.73 -2.06 -6.79
C GLU A 7 -1.41 -1.84 -8.14
N VAL A 8 -0.77 -1.06 -9.01
CA VAL A 8 -1.24 -0.78 -10.36
C VAL A 8 -0.14 -1.18 -11.33
N ILE A 9 -0.45 -2.12 -12.20
CA ILE A 9 0.50 -2.73 -13.12
C ILE A 9 0.06 -2.42 -14.55
N GLN A 10 1.02 -2.04 -15.38
CA GLN A 10 0.85 -1.97 -16.82
C GLN A 10 1.47 -3.23 -17.42
N PRO A 11 0.67 -4.19 -17.92
CA PRO A 11 1.20 -5.39 -18.54
C PRO A 11 1.93 -5.06 -19.83
N GLU A 12 2.92 -5.88 -20.18
CA GLU A 12 3.62 -5.76 -21.46
C GLU A 12 2.70 -6.14 -22.63
N ASN A 13 2.91 -5.51 -23.79
CA ASN A 13 2.16 -5.83 -24.99
C ASN A 13 2.34 -7.31 -25.37
N TYR A 14 1.27 -7.94 -25.88
CA TYR A 14 1.26 -9.35 -26.32
C TYR A 14 1.49 -10.38 -25.22
N THR A 15 1.30 -10.00 -23.95
CA THR A 15 1.24 -10.95 -22.83
C THR A 15 -0.20 -11.28 -22.47
N VAL A 16 -0.41 -12.44 -21.84
CA VAL A 16 -1.72 -12.91 -21.37
C VAL A 16 -1.74 -13.19 -19.86
N SER A 17 -0.60 -12.96 -19.20
CA SER A 17 -0.47 -13.09 -17.77
C SER A 17 0.68 -12.25 -17.23
N VAL A 18 0.59 -11.92 -15.95
CA VAL A 18 1.66 -11.23 -15.20
C VAL A 18 1.84 -11.89 -13.85
N THR A 19 3.09 -11.98 -13.42
CA THR A 19 3.49 -12.58 -12.15
C THR A 19 4.02 -11.50 -11.23
N ILE A 20 3.42 -11.36 -10.05
CA ILE A 20 3.65 -10.25 -9.14
C ILE A 20 3.95 -10.79 -7.74
N PRO A 21 5.06 -10.40 -7.11
CA PRO A 21 5.30 -10.74 -5.72
C PRO A 21 4.39 -9.93 -4.81
N LEU A 22 3.62 -10.60 -3.95
CA LEU A 22 2.83 -9.94 -2.91
C LEU A 22 3.78 -9.34 -1.87
N LEU A 23 3.48 -8.12 -1.40
CA LEU A 23 4.28 -7.46 -0.37
C LEU A 23 4.15 -8.09 1.03
N ALA A 24 3.24 -9.05 1.20
CA ALA A 24 2.93 -9.69 2.47
C ALA A 24 2.55 -11.17 2.30
N ALA A 25 2.67 -11.94 3.38
CA ALA A 25 2.29 -13.35 3.39
C ALA A 25 0.80 -13.53 3.76
N ASN A 26 0.31 -12.74 4.71
CA ASN A 26 -1.09 -12.77 5.14
C ASN A 26 -1.89 -11.75 4.34
N VAL A 27 -2.56 -12.22 3.30
CA VAL A 27 -3.36 -11.42 2.38
C VAL A 27 -4.85 -11.72 2.56
N GLU A 28 -5.63 -10.67 2.81
CA GLU A 28 -7.08 -10.76 3.00
C GLU A 28 -7.82 -9.83 2.03
N GLY A 29 -8.99 -10.27 1.56
CA GLY A 29 -9.84 -9.47 0.68
C GLY A 29 -9.17 -9.07 -0.64
N LEU A 30 -8.37 -9.98 -1.22
CA LEU A 30 -7.71 -9.75 -2.51
C LEU A 30 -8.75 -9.54 -3.62
N VAL A 31 -8.58 -8.44 -4.34
CA VAL A 31 -9.38 -8.07 -5.51
C VAL A 31 -8.41 -7.72 -6.63
N VAL A 32 -8.62 -8.33 -7.80
CA VAL A 32 -7.86 -8.07 -9.02
C VAL A 32 -8.83 -7.69 -10.12
N ILE A 33 -8.67 -6.49 -10.67
CA ILE A 33 -9.55 -5.94 -11.71
C ILE A 33 -8.74 -5.30 -12.83
N ASP A 34 -9.32 -5.26 -14.04
CA ASP A 34 -8.79 -4.52 -15.19
C ASP A 34 -9.08 -2.99 -15.07
N GLU A 35 -8.67 -2.23 -16.08
CA GLU A 35 -8.92 -0.77 -16.14
C GLU A 35 -10.40 -0.38 -16.24
N ARG A 36 -11.27 -1.33 -16.61
CA ARG A 36 -12.73 -1.16 -16.74
C ARG A 36 -13.46 -1.57 -15.46
N GLY A 37 -12.73 -2.07 -14.46
CA GLY A 37 -13.28 -2.57 -13.20
C GLY A 37 -13.80 -4.01 -13.29
N SER A 38 -13.52 -4.73 -14.37
CA SER A 38 -13.91 -6.13 -14.53
C SER A 38 -12.97 -7.03 -13.72
N PRO A 39 -13.48 -8.01 -12.97
CA PRO A 39 -12.63 -8.99 -12.28
C PRO A 39 -11.77 -9.79 -13.25
N LEU A 40 -10.50 -9.98 -12.90
CA LEU A 40 -9.57 -10.81 -13.65
C LEU A 40 -9.34 -12.15 -12.93
N PRO A 41 -9.23 -13.28 -13.66
CA PRO A 41 -8.84 -14.55 -13.07
C PRO A 41 -7.39 -14.51 -12.56
N TYR A 42 -7.14 -15.13 -11.41
CA TYR A 42 -5.82 -15.16 -10.80
C TYR A 42 -5.58 -16.44 -9.99
N GLU A 43 -4.31 -16.74 -9.74
CA GLU A 43 -3.84 -17.83 -8.89
C GLU A 43 -2.80 -17.30 -7.89
N ILE A 44 -2.79 -17.87 -6.67
CA ILE A 44 -1.78 -17.56 -5.66
C ILE A 44 -0.90 -18.80 -5.47
N ASN A 45 0.41 -18.64 -5.65
CA ASN A 45 1.40 -19.67 -5.37
C ASN A 45 2.42 -19.13 -4.35
N GLY A 46 2.22 -19.49 -3.08
CA GLY A 46 3.00 -18.93 -1.97
C GLY A 46 2.78 -17.42 -1.85
N SER A 47 3.86 -16.64 -1.95
CA SER A 47 3.83 -15.17 -1.96
C SER A 47 3.73 -14.56 -3.35
N THR A 48 3.38 -15.36 -4.37
CA THR A 48 3.33 -14.91 -5.77
C THR A 48 1.90 -14.93 -6.27
N LEU A 49 1.45 -13.82 -6.85
CA LEU A 49 0.18 -13.68 -7.54
C LEU A 49 0.40 -13.79 -9.05
N ILE A 50 -0.33 -14.68 -9.71
CA ILE A 50 -0.36 -14.80 -11.17
C ILE A 50 -1.73 -14.31 -11.62
N VAL A 51 -1.77 -13.26 -12.43
CA VAL A 51 -3.01 -12.69 -12.98
C VAL A 51 -3.06 -13.00 -14.46
N TYR A 52 -4.20 -13.53 -14.93
CA TYR A 52 -4.43 -13.82 -16.35
C TYR A 52 -5.38 -12.78 -16.96
N PHE A 53 -5.09 -12.36 -18.18
CA PHE A 53 -5.85 -11.33 -18.90
C PHE A 53 -5.75 -11.54 -20.41
N GLU A 54 -6.71 -11.02 -21.16
CA GLU A 54 -6.70 -11.11 -22.63
C GLU A 54 -6.25 -9.80 -23.29
N ASN A 55 -6.85 -8.68 -22.88
CA ASN A 55 -6.59 -7.34 -23.42
C ASN A 55 -6.69 -6.29 -22.30
N ALA A 56 -5.93 -6.45 -21.22
CA ALA A 56 -5.85 -5.46 -20.16
C ALA A 56 -4.73 -4.47 -20.45
N THR A 57 -4.98 -3.18 -20.23
CA THR A 57 -3.95 -2.12 -20.31
C THR A 57 -3.57 -1.59 -18.93
N GLY A 58 -4.38 -1.88 -17.93
CA GLY A 58 -4.07 -1.66 -16.53
C GLY A 58 -4.67 -2.76 -15.66
N ILE A 59 -3.88 -3.25 -14.71
CA ILE A 59 -4.31 -4.24 -13.72
C ILE A 59 -4.19 -3.57 -12.37
N LYS A 60 -5.29 -3.54 -11.62
CA LYS A 60 -5.32 -3.02 -10.25
C LYS A 60 -5.53 -4.17 -9.28
N ILE A 61 -4.58 -4.31 -8.37
CA ILE A 61 -4.60 -5.27 -7.29
C ILE A 61 -4.85 -4.51 -6.00
N THR A 62 -5.76 -5.00 -5.18
CA THR A 62 -6.08 -4.41 -3.89
C THR A 62 -6.27 -5.51 -2.87
N TYR A 63 -5.66 -5.36 -1.71
CA TYR A 63 -5.82 -6.30 -0.60
C TYR A 63 -5.53 -5.62 0.74
N TYR A 64 -5.84 -6.32 1.82
CA TYR A 64 -5.51 -5.92 3.19
C TYR A 64 -4.52 -6.90 3.80
N THR A 65 -3.61 -6.39 4.62
CA THR A 65 -2.64 -7.23 5.32
C THR A 65 -2.26 -6.62 6.67
N PRO A 66 -2.06 -7.43 7.72
CA PRO A 66 -1.49 -6.97 8.98
C PRO A 66 0.04 -6.93 8.96
N ASP A 67 0.70 -7.62 8.00
CA ASP A 67 2.14 -7.89 8.04
C ASP A 67 3.00 -6.63 7.88
N LEU A 68 2.47 -5.62 7.19
CA LEU A 68 3.17 -4.38 6.89
C LEU A 68 3.07 -3.35 8.02
N THR A 69 2.31 -3.62 9.09
CA THR A 69 2.13 -2.67 10.19
C THR A 69 2.31 -3.29 11.56
N VAL A 70 3.03 -2.57 12.42
CA VAL A 70 3.23 -2.95 13.82
C VAL A 70 2.85 -1.78 14.71
N LYS A 71 2.22 -2.07 15.85
CA LYS A 71 1.94 -1.09 16.90
C LYS A 71 2.77 -1.42 18.13
N ASN A 72 3.54 -0.45 18.60
CA ASN A 72 4.22 -0.50 19.89
C ASN A 72 3.81 0.70 20.74
N ARG A 73 3.03 0.45 21.80
CA ARG A 73 2.41 1.49 22.63
C ARG A 73 1.58 2.46 21.76
N ALA A 74 1.97 3.73 21.69
CA ALA A 74 1.31 4.76 20.89
C ALA A 74 1.86 4.85 19.45
N ILE A 75 3.01 4.25 19.17
CA ILE A 75 3.69 4.35 17.88
C ILE A 75 3.21 3.23 16.96
N TRP A 76 2.80 3.60 15.76
CA TRP A 76 2.60 2.72 14.64
C TRP A 76 3.82 2.80 13.72
N SER A 77 4.28 1.67 13.19
CA SER A 77 5.29 1.63 12.14
C SER A 77 4.75 0.85 10.95
N VAL A 78 4.96 1.40 9.75
CA VAL A 78 4.77 0.71 8.48
C VAL A 78 6.13 0.27 7.98
N ARG A 79 6.26 -1.01 7.62
CA ARG A 79 7.50 -1.58 7.07
C ARG A 79 7.19 -2.18 5.71
N VAL A 80 7.87 -1.73 4.67
CA VAL A 80 7.62 -2.19 3.30
C VAL A 80 8.95 -2.35 2.57
N GLY A 81 9.12 -3.47 1.88
CA GLY A 81 10.23 -3.71 0.95
C GLY A 81 9.71 -3.68 -0.48
N SER A 82 10.28 -2.82 -1.33
CA SER A 82 9.86 -2.68 -2.72
C SER A 82 11.04 -2.33 -3.63
N ASN A 83 11.01 -2.78 -4.88
CA ASN A 83 12.02 -2.41 -5.89
C ASN A 83 11.73 -1.08 -6.59
N ILE A 84 10.59 -0.46 -6.29
CA ILE A 84 10.16 0.83 -6.82
C ILE A 84 9.76 1.75 -5.66
N PRO A 85 9.75 3.09 -5.86
CA PRO A 85 9.23 4.02 -4.86
C PRO A 85 7.82 3.67 -4.41
N VAL A 86 7.54 3.81 -3.11
CA VAL A 86 6.25 3.47 -2.51
C VAL A 86 5.61 4.71 -1.92
N LYS A 87 4.36 4.96 -2.31
CA LYS A 87 3.53 5.98 -1.66
C LYS A 87 2.85 5.40 -0.43
N ILE A 88 3.13 5.98 0.74
CA ILE A 88 2.47 5.65 2.00
C ILE A 88 1.46 6.76 2.30
N THR A 89 0.20 6.40 2.47
CA THR A 89 -0.88 7.32 2.84
C THR A 89 -1.30 7.05 4.28
N PHE A 90 -1.27 8.08 5.11
CA PHE A 90 -1.55 7.96 6.53
C PHE A 90 -3.02 8.24 6.86
N PRO A 91 -3.53 7.68 7.97
CA PRO A 91 -4.80 8.09 8.55
C PRO A 91 -4.83 9.59 8.84
N GLU A 92 -6.04 10.13 8.98
CA GLU A 92 -6.23 11.47 9.53
C GLU A 92 -5.59 11.57 10.93
N ASN A 93 -4.99 12.72 11.24
CA ASN A 93 -4.30 13.02 12.51
C ASN A 93 -3.04 12.17 12.79
N ALA A 94 -2.48 11.54 11.75
CA ALA A 94 -1.17 10.91 11.88
C ALA A 94 -0.06 11.97 11.89
N VAL A 95 0.80 11.88 12.90
CA VAL A 95 2.04 12.68 12.98
C VAL A 95 3.23 11.75 12.81
N ILE A 96 3.99 11.97 11.74
CA ILE A 96 5.21 11.21 11.44
C ILE A 96 6.27 11.57 12.49
N VAL A 97 6.85 10.55 13.13
CA VAL A 97 7.86 10.71 14.19
C VAL A 97 9.21 10.12 13.81
N ASP A 98 9.26 9.21 12.82
CA ASP A 98 10.50 8.58 12.37
C ASP A 98 10.40 8.11 10.91
N LEU A 99 11.52 8.19 10.20
CA LEU A 99 11.67 7.82 8.79
C LEU A 99 13.01 7.10 8.61
N SER A 100 13.00 5.93 7.97
CA SER A 100 14.23 5.18 7.69
C SER A 100 15.13 5.85 6.67
N ASP A 101 14.56 6.68 5.80
CA ASP A 101 15.26 7.39 4.72
C ASP A 101 14.51 8.69 4.38
N ILE A 102 15.13 9.54 3.56
CA ILE A 102 14.57 10.82 3.12
C ILE A 102 13.45 10.54 2.08
N PRO A 103 12.21 11.01 2.30
CA PRO A 103 11.15 10.91 1.32
C PRO A 103 11.49 11.65 0.04
N LEU A 104 11.12 11.07 -1.10
CA LEU A 104 11.22 11.72 -2.41
C LEU A 104 10.21 12.86 -2.54
N GLU A 105 9.03 12.69 -1.93
CA GLU A 105 7.95 13.68 -1.93
C GLU A 105 7.16 13.63 -0.62
N ILE A 106 6.61 14.78 -0.23
CA ILE A 106 5.70 14.94 0.91
C ILE A 106 4.47 15.70 0.42
N ASN A 107 3.30 15.08 0.51
CA ASN A 107 2.05 15.59 -0.05
C ASN A 107 0.91 15.40 0.95
N GLY A 108 0.65 16.41 1.79
CA GLY A 108 -0.43 16.38 2.78
C GLY A 108 -0.29 15.21 3.75
N ASN A 109 -1.21 14.25 3.70
CA ASN A 109 -1.22 13.04 4.52
C ASN A 109 -0.50 11.85 3.86
N SER A 110 0.33 12.09 2.84
CA SER A 110 1.07 11.02 2.16
C SER A 110 2.52 11.41 1.90
N ILE A 111 3.39 10.40 1.86
CA ILE A 111 4.79 10.56 1.48
C ILE A 111 5.17 9.49 0.45
N VAL A 112 6.16 9.80 -0.37
CA VAL A 112 6.76 8.84 -1.30
C VAL A 112 8.14 8.47 -0.78
N MET A 113 8.32 7.21 -0.40
CA MET A 113 9.62 6.68 0.02
C MET A 113 10.36 6.08 -1.17
N PRO A 114 11.70 6.16 -1.20
CA PRO A 114 12.51 5.52 -2.25
C PRO A 114 12.37 3.99 -2.24
N ALA A 115 12.83 3.36 -3.32
CA ALA A 115 12.93 1.90 -3.38
C ALA A 115 13.84 1.35 -2.26
N GLY A 116 13.63 0.10 -1.87
CA GLY A 116 14.33 -0.58 -0.78
C GLY A 116 13.42 -0.91 0.39
N ASN A 117 14.05 -1.21 1.54
CA ASN A 117 13.35 -1.51 2.78
C ASN A 117 13.09 -0.21 3.54
N GLN A 118 11.84 0.24 3.52
CA GLN A 118 11.43 1.49 4.12
C GLN A 118 10.65 1.21 5.40
N THR A 119 10.92 2.02 6.42
CA THR A 119 10.17 2.06 7.68
C THR A 119 9.74 3.48 7.96
N VAL A 120 8.45 3.66 8.22
CA VAL A 120 7.89 4.96 8.61
C VAL A 120 7.09 4.78 9.87
N SER A 121 7.40 5.56 10.90
CA SER A 121 6.68 5.53 12.16
C SER A 121 5.88 6.80 12.38
N TYR A 122 4.68 6.64 12.91
CA TYR A 122 3.76 7.73 13.21
C TYR A 122 3.02 7.46 14.52
N VAL A 123 2.51 8.53 15.12
CA VAL A 123 1.53 8.46 16.20
C VAL A 123 0.20 8.99 15.69
N LEU A 124 -0.90 8.55 16.29
CA LEU A 124 -2.20 9.15 16.05
C LEU A 124 -2.45 10.16 17.16
N GLU A 125 -2.56 11.44 16.81
CA GLU A 125 -2.96 12.45 17.77
C GLU A 125 -4.45 12.33 18.07
N TYR A 126 -4.78 12.43 19.36
CA TYR A 126 -6.16 12.58 19.77
C TYR A 126 -6.56 14.04 19.51
N LEU A 127 -7.35 14.28 18.48
CA LEU A 127 -8.10 15.52 18.36
C LEU A 127 -9.35 15.41 19.24
N PRO A 128 -9.46 16.15 20.37
CA PRO A 128 -10.73 16.27 21.05
C PRO A 128 -11.73 16.91 20.08
N ALA A 129 -12.91 16.31 19.95
CA ALA A 129 -13.99 16.89 19.15
C ALA A 129 -14.39 18.24 19.78
N GLY A 130 -14.07 19.35 19.10
CA GLY A 130 -14.57 20.69 19.47
C GLY A 130 -13.54 21.74 19.87
N THR A 131 -12.44 21.90 19.15
CA THR A 131 -11.82 23.24 19.05
C THR A 131 -12.33 23.93 17.79
N GLU A 132 -13.62 24.27 17.79
CA GLU A 132 -14.06 25.48 17.10
C GLU A 132 -13.24 26.63 17.67
N THR A 133 -12.46 27.26 16.80
CA THR A 133 -11.69 28.45 17.10
C THR A 133 -12.68 29.54 17.52
N ALA A 134 -12.73 29.85 18.81
CA ALA A 134 -13.41 31.06 19.28
C ALA A 134 -12.65 32.27 18.72
N GLN A 135 -13.34 33.00 17.84
CA GLN A 135 -12.96 34.31 17.32
C GLN A 135 -13.16 35.40 18.37
#